data_AF-A0A7V8VX37-F1
#
_entry.id   AF-A0A7V8VX37-F1
#
_cell.length_a   1.000
_cell.length_b   1.000
_cell.length_c   1.000
_cell.angle_alpha   90.00
_cell.angle_beta   90.00
_cell.angle_gamma   90.00
#
_symmetry.space_group_name_H-M   'P 1'
#
loop_
_entity.id
_entity.type
_entity.pdbx_description
1 polymer ?
#
loop_
_entity_poly.entity_id
_entity_poly.type
_entity_poly.pdbx_seq_one_letter_code
_entity_poly.pdbx_strand_id
1 'polypeptide(L)'
;MIEYLRIDQFGKSKPEESPAVVAPLTIHPVSVAGSGPRDSFGRRMNYLRISLTDRCNFRCLYCMPAIGMKFQPRDEMLTDDELIRVVGLCAELGFTKLRLTGGEPTIRPHLVDLVREMKAFPGIEELSMTTNALLLSRMAGDLKRAGLDRVNISIDTLDPVRFKAMTRGGRFDLVWSGIEAAE
;
A
#
# COMPACT_ATOMS: atom_id res chain seq x y z
N MET A 1 -42.01 -3.98 -13.23
CA MET A 1 -42.15 -3.40 -14.58
C MET A 1 -40.75 -3.11 -15.09
N ILE A 2 -40.33 -3.86 -16.10
CA ILE A 2 -39.00 -3.79 -16.72
C ILE A 2 -39.17 -2.95 -17.98
N GLU A 3 -38.52 -1.79 -18.06
CA GLU A 3 -38.38 -1.06 -19.31
C GLU A 3 -37.17 -1.61 -20.08
N TYR A 4 -37.45 -2.08 -21.30
CA TYR A 4 -36.46 -2.43 -22.31
C TYR A 4 -35.99 -1.16 -23.03
N LEU A 5 -34.69 -0.85 -22.99
CA LEU A 5 -34.07 0.11 -23.91
C LEU A 5 -33.35 -0.63 -25.06
N ARG A 6 -33.66 -0.17 -26.28
CA ARG A 6 -33.26 -0.72 -27.59
C ARG A 6 -31.75 -0.61 -27.86
N ILE A 7 -31.20 -1.64 -28.49
CA ILE A 7 -29.77 -1.85 -28.82
C ILE A 7 -29.55 -1.47 -30.28
N ASP A 8 -29.44 -0.17 -30.58
CA ASP A 8 -29.38 0.28 -31.98
C ASP A 8 -28.37 1.42 -32.22
N GLN A 9 -27.51 1.82 -31.27
CA GLN A 9 -26.58 2.96 -31.47
C GLN A 9 -25.12 2.79 -31.01
N PHE A 10 -24.62 1.57 -30.77
CA PHE A 10 -23.17 1.36 -30.58
C PHE A 10 -22.50 1.00 -31.90
N GLY A 11 -22.20 2.03 -32.71
CA GLY A 11 -21.60 1.86 -34.02
C GLY A 11 -21.01 3.15 -34.60
N LYS A 12 -20.31 3.95 -33.80
CA LYS A 12 -19.34 4.94 -34.29
C LYS A 12 -18.12 4.92 -33.39
N SER A 13 -17.03 4.37 -33.91
CA SER A 13 -15.69 4.44 -33.34
C SER A 13 -15.32 5.90 -33.07
N LYS A 14 -15.02 6.24 -31.81
CA LYS A 14 -14.28 7.47 -31.52
C LYS A 14 -12.90 7.36 -32.19
N PRO A 15 -12.38 8.43 -32.82
CA PRO A 15 -10.99 8.46 -33.25
C PRO A 15 -10.08 8.30 -32.03
N GLU A 16 -9.04 7.50 -32.21
CA GLU A 16 -8.00 7.16 -31.25
C GLU A 16 -7.25 8.45 -30.85
N GLU A 17 -7.48 8.93 -29.63
CA GLU A 17 -6.69 10.04 -29.06
C GLU A 17 -5.26 9.54 -28.80
N SER A 18 -4.32 10.08 -29.57
CA SER A 18 -2.87 9.92 -29.38
C SER A 18 -2.50 10.16 -27.90
N PRO A 19 -1.60 9.36 -27.30
CA PRO A 19 -1.20 9.57 -25.92
C PRO A 19 -0.60 10.96 -25.78
N ALA A 20 -1.17 11.78 -24.89
CA ALA A 20 -0.61 13.07 -24.54
C ALA A 20 0.87 12.88 -24.17
N VAL A 21 1.76 13.48 -24.95
CA VAL A 21 3.19 13.50 -24.66
C VAL A 21 3.35 14.20 -23.32
N VAL A 22 3.64 13.43 -22.27
CA VAL A 22 3.95 13.97 -20.96
C VAL A 22 5.21 14.82 -21.14
N ALA A 23 5.09 16.12 -20.89
CA ALA A 23 6.24 17.03 -20.96
C ALA A 23 7.39 16.45 -20.11
N PRO A 24 8.64 16.48 -20.60
CA PRO A 24 9.77 15.95 -19.85
C PRO A 24 9.82 16.65 -18.50
N LEU A 25 9.81 15.85 -17.42
CA LEU A 25 9.99 16.36 -16.06
C LEU A 25 11.35 17.07 -16.02
N THR A 26 11.35 18.40 -15.91
CA THR A 26 12.57 19.16 -15.67
C THR A 26 13.10 18.78 -14.30
N ILE A 27 14.14 17.96 -14.26
CA ILE A 27 14.83 17.60 -13.02
C ILE A 27 15.67 18.81 -12.62
N HIS A 28 15.16 19.61 -11.70
CA HIS A 28 15.95 20.64 -11.05
C HIS A 28 16.92 19.96 -10.06
N PRO A 29 18.23 20.31 -10.08
CA PRO A 29 19.17 19.78 -9.10
C PRO A 29 18.68 20.13 -7.70
N VAL A 30 18.39 19.10 -6.90
CA VAL A 30 18.02 19.26 -5.50
C VAL A 30 19.28 19.71 -4.75
N SER A 31 19.29 20.96 -4.31
CA SER A 31 20.28 21.44 -3.34
C SER A 31 20.08 20.67 -2.04
N VAL A 32 21.01 19.76 -1.73
CA VAL A 32 20.97 18.89 -0.55
C VAL A 32 21.46 19.66 0.69
N ALA A 33 20.82 20.79 0.98
CA ALA A 33 21.06 21.56 2.20
C ALA A 33 19.95 21.24 3.23
N GLY A 34 20.13 20.14 3.95
CA GLY A 34 19.73 19.99 5.36
C GLY A 34 18.25 19.95 5.77
N SER A 35 17.26 19.94 4.86
CA SER A 35 15.85 19.92 5.31
C SER A 35 14.87 19.07 4.51
N GLY A 36 15.33 18.24 3.57
CA GLY A 36 14.49 17.38 2.74
C GLY A 36 13.64 18.14 1.70
N PRO A 37 13.05 17.45 0.71
CA PRO A 37 12.29 18.10 -0.35
C PRO A 37 11.08 18.86 0.19
N ARG A 38 10.74 19.94 -0.50
CA ARG A 38 9.55 20.75 -0.23
C ARG A 38 8.69 20.85 -1.47
N ASP A 39 7.37 20.85 -1.27
CA ASP A 39 6.44 21.12 -2.36
C ASP A 39 6.25 22.63 -2.61
N SER A 40 5.40 22.97 -3.58
CA SER A 40 5.10 24.36 -3.96
C SER A 40 4.44 25.20 -2.87
N PHE A 41 3.93 24.56 -1.79
CA PHE A 41 3.38 25.23 -0.63
C PHE A 41 4.39 25.30 0.54
N GLY A 42 5.63 24.87 0.31
CA GLY A 42 6.72 24.90 1.30
C GLY A 42 6.64 23.77 2.34
N ARG A 43 5.74 22.78 2.19
CA ARG A 43 5.59 21.67 3.13
C ARG A 43 6.75 20.69 2.96
N ARG A 44 7.37 20.28 4.06
CA ARG A 44 8.46 19.30 4.04
C ARG A 44 7.93 17.90 3.77
N MET A 45 8.49 17.23 2.77
CA MET A 45 8.23 15.84 2.45
C MET A 45 9.28 14.99 3.16
N ASN A 46 8.88 14.31 4.24
CA ASN A 46 9.77 13.44 5.02
C ASN A 46 9.18 12.03 5.25
N TYR A 47 8.07 11.72 4.57
CA TYR A 47 7.28 10.52 4.77
C TYR A 47 6.92 9.87 3.43
N LEU A 48 7.21 8.57 3.30
CA LEU A 48 6.89 7.77 2.12
C LEU A 48 5.84 6.72 2.47
N ARG A 49 4.73 6.74 1.74
CA ARG A 49 3.71 5.67 1.79
C ARG A 49 3.94 4.73 0.62
N ILE A 50 4.18 3.46 0.91
CA ILE A 50 4.55 2.44 -0.06
C ILE A 50 3.40 1.44 -0.17
N SER A 51 2.77 1.37 -1.34
CA SER A 51 1.78 0.34 -1.66
C SER A 51 2.49 -0.90 -2.21
N LEU A 52 2.64 -1.93 -1.38
CA LEU A 52 3.46 -3.10 -1.69
C LEU A 52 2.78 -4.09 -2.65
N THR A 53 1.46 -4.10 -2.67
CA THR A 53 0.63 -4.97 -3.51
C THR A 53 -0.75 -4.33 -3.65
N ASP A 54 -1.50 -4.70 -4.68
CA ASP A 54 -2.90 -4.34 -4.89
C ASP A 54 -3.87 -5.46 -4.44
N ARG A 55 -3.33 -6.62 -4.08
CA ARG A 55 -4.09 -7.78 -3.62
C ARG A 55 -4.35 -7.69 -2.11
N CYS A 56 -5.46 -8.28 -1.69
CA CYS A 56 -5.83 -8.37 -0.28
C CYS A 56 -6.65 -9.64 -0.02
N ASN A 57 -6.61 -10.11 1.22
CA ASN A 57 -7.30 -11.31 1.71
C ASN A 57 -8.71 -11.01 2.27
N PHE A 58 -9.17 -9.76 2.25
CA PHE A 58 -10.56 -9.35 2.50
C PHE A 58 -11.21 -8.74 1.26
N ARG A 59 -12.54 -8.56 1.29
CA ARG A 59 -13.32 -7.85 0.25
C ARG A 59 -14.26 -6.84 0.89
N CYS A 60 -13.69 -5.93 1.68
CA CYS A 60 -14.47 -5.00 2.49
C CYS A 60 -15.45 -4.17 1.66
N LEU A 61 -16.68 -4.00 2.14
CA LEU A 61 -17.78 -3.35 1.41
C LEU A 61 -17.43 -1.96 0.86
N TYR A 62 -16.65 -1.17 1.61
CA TYR A 62 -16.26 0.20 1.26
C TYR A 62 -14.94 0.30 0.48
N CYS A 63 -14.19 -0.81 0.36
CA CYS A 63 -12.84 -0.80 -0.20
C CYS A 63 -12.76 -1.54 -1.54
N MET A 64 -13.25 -2.79 -1.59
CA MET A 64 -13.17 -3.62 -2.79
C MET A 64 -14.58 -3.98 -3.29
N PRO A 65 -14.87 -3.77 -4.59
CA PRO A 65 -16.13 -4.19 -5.20
C PRO A 65 -16.39 -5.69 -5.03
N ALA A 66 -17.66 -6.09 -4.94
CA ALA A 66 -18.04 -7.50 -4.80
C ALA A 66 -17.60 -8.35 -6.00
N ILE A 67 -17.61 -7.73 -7.17
CA ILE A 67 -17.23 -8.33 -8.46
C ILE A 67 -15.70 -8.52 -8.62
N GLY A 68 -14.92 -8.11 -7.62
CA GLY A 68 -13.46 -8.13 -7.67
C GLY A 68 -12.84 -6.88 -8.27
N MET A 69 -11.51 -6.87 -8.37
CA MET A 69 -10.72 -5.83 -9.04
C MET A 69 -9.86 -6.47 -10.12
N LYS A 70 -9.54 -5.70 -11.17
CA LYS A 70 -8.46 -6.05 -12.09
C LYS A 70 -7.15 -5.76 -11.37
N PHE A 71 -6.43 -6.81 -10.98
CA PHE A 71 -5.11 -6.67 -10.37
C PHE A 71 -4.07 -6.32 -11.43
N GLN A 72 -3.08 -5.54 -11.04
CA GLN A 72 -1.94 -5.24 -11.87
C GLN A 72 -1.16 -6.52 -12.18
N PRO A 73 -0.69 -6.66 -13.43
CA PRO A 73 0.30 -7.64 -13.80
C PRO A 73 1.54 -7.55 -12.89
N ARG A 74 2.21 -8.67 -12.66
CA ARG A 74 3.36 -8.71 -11.74
C ARG A 74 4.54 -7.88 -12.24
N ASP A 75 4.72 -7.82 -13.55
CA ASP A 75 5.74 -7.07 -14.27
C ASP A 75 5.49 -5.54 -14.29
N GLU A 76 4.29 -5.10 -13.95
CA GLU A 76 3.98 -3.67 -13.73
C GLU A 76 4.18 -3.22 -12.27
N MET A 77 4.45 -4.16 -11.36
CA MET A 77 4.75 -3.87 -9.95
C MET A 77 6.26 -3.73 -9.76
N LEU A 78 6.67 -2.82 -8.85
CA LEU A 78 8.07 -2.73 -8.46
C LEU A 78 8.55 -4.06 -7.87
N THR A 79 9.70 -4.50 -8.36
CA THR A 79 10.48 -5.60 -7.78
C THR A 79 11.01 -5.23 -6.40
N ASP A 80 11.51 -6.23 -5.65
CA ASP A 80 12.15 -5.99 -4.35
C ASP A 80 13.35 -5.02 -4.51
N ASP A 81 14.22 -5.27 -5.48
CA ASP A 81 15.42 -4.44 -5.75
C ASP A 81 15.07 -3.00 -6.14
N GLU A 82 14.07 -2.81 -7.02
CA GLU A 82 13.62 -1.46 -7.41
C GLU A 82 13.05 -0.70 -6.23
N LEU A 83 12.28 -1.39 -5.38
CA LEU A 83 11.68 -0.80 -4.20
C LEU A 83 12.76 -0.37 -3.20
N ILE A 84 13.73 -1.24 -2.91
CA ILE A 84 14.87 -0.93 -2.03
C ILE A 84 15.69 0.23 -2.59
N ARG A 85 15.93 0.26 -3.90
CA ARG A 85 16.61 1.38 -4.56
C ARG A 85 15.86 2.71 -4.37
N VAL A 86 14.53 2.72 -4.57
CA VAL A 86 13.71 3.93 -4.37
C VAL A 86 13.77 4.38 -2.90
N VAL A 87 13.65 3.46 -1.95
CA VAL A 87 13.73 3.79 -0.52
C VAL A 87 15.09 4.39 -0.15
N GLY A 88 16.19 3.81 -0.65
CA GLY A 88 17.54 4.34 -0.40
C GLY A 88 17.71 5.76 -0.92
N LEU A 89 17.28 6.04 -2.15
CA LEU A 89 17.31 7.39 -2.72
C LEU A 89 16.45 8.37 -1.91
N CYS A 90 15.27 7.94 -1.45
CA CYS A 90 14.44 8.78 -0.57
C CYS A 90 15.10 9.05 0.78
N ALA A 91 15.79 8.07 1.37
CA ALA A 91 16.53 8.26 2.61
C ALA A 91 17.65 9.30 2.45
N GLU A 92 18.41 9.25 1.35
CA GLU A 92 19.44 10.25 1.00
C GLU A 92 18.84 11.65 0.81
N LEU A 93 17.61 11.74 0.30
CA LEU A 93 16.87 13.00 0.16
C LEU A 93 16.27 13.50 1.49
N GLY A 94 16.43 12.79 2.61
CA GLY A 94 15.96 13.22 3.92
C GLY A 94 14.55 12.78 4.29
N PHE A 95 14.02 11.73 3.64
CA PHE A 95 12.85 11.02 4.15
C PHE A 95 13.26 10.20 5.37
N THR A 96 12.52 10.33 6.47
CA THR A 96 12.83 9.62 7.72
C THR A 96 11.76 8.61 8.12
N LYS A 97 10.61 8.63 7.45
CA LYS A 97 9.45 7.80 7.81
C LYS A 97 8.92 7.00 6.63
N LEU A 98 8.69 5.71 6.85
CA LEU A 98 8.10 4.79 5.89
C LEU A 98 6.78 4.24 6.44
N ARG A 99 5.77 4.12 5.57
CA ARG A 99 4.56 3.34 5.86
C ARG A 99 4.28 2.35 4.76
N LEU A 100 4.33 1.08 5.12
CA LEU A 100 3.96 -0.03 4.26
C LEU A 100 2.44 -0.22 4.27
N THR A 101 1.86 -0.25 3.07
CA THR A 101 0.44 -0.50 2.83
C THR A 101 0.29 -1.42 1.61
N GLY A 102 -0.90 -1.47 1.03
CA GLY A 102 -1.18 -2.17 -0.23
C GLY A 102 -2.69 -2.26 -0.42
N GLY A 103 -3.12 -3.40 -0.95
CA GLY A 103 -4.29 -4.08 -0.42
C GLY A 103 -3.98 -4.56 1.00
N GLU A 104 -3.34 -5.74 1.13
CA GLU A 104 -2.88 -6.25 2.43
C GLU A 104 -1.38 -6.56 2.36
N PRO A 105 -0.51 -5.85 3.10
CA PRO A 105 0.93 -6.07 3.03
C PRO A 105 1.35 -7.48 3.46
N THR A 106 0.67 -8.09 4.44
CA THR A 106 1.04 -9.41 4.99
C THR A 106 0.86 -10.59 4.03
N ILE A 107 0.20 -10.39 2.89
CA ILE A 107 0.13 -11.42 1.83
C ILE A 107 1.26 -11.31 0.81
N ARG A 108 2.10 -10.28 0.88
CA ARG A 108 3.20 -10.09 -0.06
C ARG A 108 4.38 -11.00 0.33
N PRO A 109 4.97 -11.72 -0.63
CA PRO A 109 6.24 -12.44 -0.41
C PRO A 109 7.35 -11.51 0.09
N HIS A 110 8.27 -12.07 0.87
CA HIS A 110 9.50 -11.41 1.35
C HIS A 110 9.26 -10.14 2.19
N LEU A 111 8.06 -9.94 2.75
CA LEU A 111 7.75 -8.74 3.54
C LEU A 111 8.74 -8.50 4.69
N VAL A 112 9.12 -9.55 5.41
CA VAL A 112 10.06 -9.46 6.54
C VAL A 112 11.44 -8.99 6.08
N ASP A 113 11.90 -9.47 4.92
CA ASP A 113 13.21 -9.10 4.37
C ASP A 113 13.20 -7.66 3.87
N LEU A 114 12.13 -7.24 3.18
CA LEU A 114 11.94 -5.84 2.80
C LEU A 114 11.95 -4.90 4.00
N VAL A 115 11.26 -5.25 5.09
CA VAL A 115 11.29 -4.44 6.33
C VAL A 115 12.73 -4.30 6.84
N ARG A 116 13.48 -5.40 6.89
CA ARG A 116 14.86 -5.42 7.38
C ARG A 116 15.77 -4.53 6.54
N GLU A 117 15.70 -4.66 5.22
CA GLU A 117 16.52 -3.90 4.29
C GLU A 117 16.15 -2.41 4.32
N MET A 118 14.86 -2.07 4.32
CA MET A 118 14.41 -0.68 4.40
C MET A 118 14.82 -0.01 5.70
N LYS A 119 14.73 -0.71 6.84
CA LYS A 119 15.11 -0.18 8.15
C LYS A 119 16.62 0.02 8.30
N ALA A 120 17.43 -0.69 7.50
CA ALA A 120 18.88 -0.58 7.52
C ALA A 120 19.40 0.72 6.87
N PHE A 121 18.58 1.45 6.10
CA PHE A 121 19.01 2.70 5.50
C PHE A 121 19.26 3.79 6.56
N PRO A 122 20.46 4.44 6.56
CA PRO A 122 20.72 5.57 7.43
C PRO A 122 19.68 6.68 7.23
N GLY A 123 19.17 7.23 8.34
CA GLY A 123 18.16 8.28 8.32
C GLY A 123 16.70 7.79 8.38
N ILE A 124 16.44 6.50 8.16
CA ILE A 124 15.10 5.93 8.40
C ILE A 124 14.89 5.72 9.90
N GLU A 125 14.12 6.64 10.49
CA GLU A 125 13.80 6.65 11.91
C GLU A 125 12.60 5.77 12.23
N GLU A 126 11.58 5.78 11.38
CA GLU A 126 10.30 5.09 11.62
C GLU A 126 9.86 4.28 10.40
N LEU A 127 9.62 2.99 10.58
CA LEU A 127 9.02 2.09 9.62
C LEU A 127 7.75 1.51 10.26
N SER A 128 6.61 1.84 9.66
CA SER A 128 5.30 1.37 10.12
C SER A 128 4.55 0.60 9.04
N MET A 129 3.57 -0.20 9.43
CA MET A 129 2.74 -0.96 8.49
C MET A 129 1.26 -0.82 8.82
N THR A 130 0.41 -0.62 7.83
CA THR A 130 -1.06 -0.70 7.98
C THR A 130 -1.55 -2.03 7.45
N THR A 131 -2.25 -2.80 8.30
CA THR A 131 -2.70 -4.17 8.01
C THR A 131 -4.08 -4.43 8.60
N ASN A 132 -4.82 -5.39 8.04
CA ASN A 132 -6.03 -5.93 8.63
C ASN A 132 -5.76 -7.00 9.71
N ALA A 133 -4.50 -7.30 9.99
CA ALA A 133 -3.99 -8.21 11.02
C ALA A 133 -4.36 -9.70 10.87
N LEU A 134 -5.08 -10.12 9.82
CA LEU A 134 -5.53 -11.52 9.66
C LEU A 134 -4.37 -12.55 9.69
N LEU A 135 -3.22 -12.18 9.12
CA LEU A 135 -2.03 -13.04 9.07
C LEU A 135 -0.94 -12.63 10.06
N LEU A 136 -1.18 -11.59 10.87
CA LEU A 136 -0.15 -10.97 11.67
C LEU A 136 0.36 -11.89 12.79
N SER A 137 -0.51 -12.74 13.34
CA SER A 137 -0.15 -13.73 14.37
C SER A 137 0.99 -14.67 13.96
N ARG A 138 1.18 -14.87 12.64
CA ARG A 138 2.23 -15.75 12.10
C ARG A 138 3.59 -15.08 11.91
N MET A 139 3.64 -13.75 11.89
CA MET A 139 4.85 -13.01 11.49
C MET A 139 5.16 -11.77 12.32
N ALA A 140 4.33 -11.39 13.29
CA ALA A 140 4.54 -10.21 14.14
C ALA A 140 5.93 -10.20 14.79
N GLY A 141 6.36 -11.34 15.35
CA GLY A 141 7.68 -11.48 15.95
C GLY A 141 8.83 -11.32 14.95
N ASP A 142 8.68 -11.86 13.74
CA ASP A 142 9.68 -11.71 12.67
C ASP A 142 9.77 -10.26 12.17
N LEU A 143 8.63 -9.60 12.01
CA LEU A 143 8.56 -8.19 11.62
C LEU A 143 9.21 -7.28 12.68
N LYS A 144 8.95 -7.53 13.96
CA LYS A 144 9.60 -6.81 15.07
C LYS A 144 11.11 -7.02 15.04
N ARG A 145 11.59 -8.26 14.86
CA ARG A 145 13.03 -8.56 14.72
C ARG A 145 13.67 -7.91 13.48
N ALA A 146 12.91 -7.78 12.41
CA ALA A 146 13.34 -7.07 11.20
C ALA A 146 13.40 -5.54 11.39
N GLY A 147 12.82 -5.00 12.47
CA GLY A 147 12.87 -3.58 12.79
C GLY A 147 11.61 -2.79 12.39
N LEU A 148 10.46 -3.47 12.22
CA LEU A 148 9.17 -2.80 12.16
C LEU A 148 8.85 -2.14 13.51
N ASP A 149 8.64 -0.83 13.52
CA ASP A 149 8.45 -0.07 14.76
C ASP A 149 6.98 -0.05 15.21
N ARG A 150 6.05 0.00 14.26
CA ARG A 150 4.61 0.13 14.57
C ARG A 150 3.72 -0.55 13.54
N VAL A 151 2.63 -1.16 14.03
CA VAL A 151 1.49 -1.57 13.20
C VAL A 151 0.28 -0.66 13.43
N ASN A 152 -0.45 -0.39 12.35
CA ASN A 152 -1.75 0.26 12.36
C ASN A 152 -2.77 -0.77 11.90
N ILE A 153 -3.64 -1.22 12.82
CA ILE A 153 -4.59 -2.29 12.53
C ILE A 153 -5.94 -1.71 12.12
N SER A 154 -6.41 -2.08 10.94
CA SER A 154 -7.72 -1.71 10.43
C SER A 154 -8.77 -2.72 10.89
N ILE A 155 -9.61 -2.31 11.85
CA ILE A 155 -10.72 -3.11 12.37
C ILE A 155 -11.96 -2.22 12.53
N ASP A 156 -12.95 -2.43 11.67
CA ASP A 156 -14.10 -1.50 11.57
C ASP A 156 -15.20 -1.79 12.59
N THR A 157 -15.15 -2.94 13.26
CA THR A 157 -16.08 -3.30 14.34
C THR A 157 -15.51 -4.43 15.21
N LEU A 158 -15.93 -4.45 16.48
CA LEU A 158 -15.65 -5.53 17.42
C LEU A 158 -16.76 -6.59 17.49
N ASP A 159 -17.86 -6.40 16.76
CA ASP A 159 -18.94 -7.38 16.64
C ASP A 159 -18.56 -8.42 15.54
N PRO A 160 -18.38 -9.70 15.86
CA PRO A 160 -17.93 -10.69 14.88
C PRO A 160 -18.90 -10.90 13.70
N VAL A 161 -20.20 -10.73 13.92
CA VAL A 161 -21.22 -10.88 12.87
C VAL A 161 -21.13 -9.70 11.90
N ARG A 162 -21.06 -8.47 12.43
CA ARG A 162 -20.86 -7.27 11.60
C ARG A 162 -19.50 -7.28 10.90
N PHE A 163 -18.45 -7.76 11.57
CA PHE A 163 -17.12 -7.88 11.00
C PHE A 163 -17.12 -8.79 9.78
N LYS A 164 -17.72 -9.99 9.92
CA LYS A 164 -17.85 -10.96 8.83
C LYS A 164 -18.65 -10.39 7.66
N ALA A 165 -19.74 -9.66 7.93
CA ALA A 165 -20.54 -9.02 6.89
C ALA A 165 -19.75 -7.91 6.16
N MET A 166 -19.07 -7.03 6.89
CA MET A 166 -18.31 -5.92 6.31
C MET A 166 -17.12 -6.36 5.47
N THR A 167 -16.39 -7.40 5.92
CA THR A 167 -15.19 -7.93 5.24
C THR A 167 -15.52 -8.94 4.14
N ARG A 168 -16.80 -9.33 4.01
CA ARG A 168 -17.31 -10.44 3.18
C ARG A 168 -16.63 -11.78 3.49
N GLY A 169 -16.71 -12.19 4.76
CA GLY A 169 -16.29 -13.52 5.22
C GLY A 169 -15.03 -13.56 6.09
N GLY A 170 -14.50 -12.40 6.50
CA GLY A 170 -13.34 -12.33 7.38
C GLY A 170 -13.58 -12.99 8.75
N ARG A 171 -12.48 -13.45 9.36
CA ARG A 171 -12.45 -14.18 10.63
C ARG A 171 -11.96 -13.26 11.74
N PHE A 172 -12.88 -12.77 12.55
CA PHE A 172 -12.59 -11.85 13.66
C PHE A 172 -11.59 -12.43 14.66
N ASP A 173 -11.72 -13.71 14.98
CA ASP A 173 -10.84 -14.43 15.91
C ASP A 173 -9.38 -14.42 15.47
N LEU A 174 -9.12 -14.61 14.17
CA LEU A 174 -7.76 -14.58 13.62
C LEU A 174 -7.16 -13.18 13.62
N VAL A 175 -7.99 -12.16 13.34
CA VAL A 175 -7.58 -10.75 13.45
C VAL A 175 -7.25 -10.39 14.89
N TRP A 176 -8.06 -10.85 15.85
CA TRP A 176 -7.83 -10.64 17.27
C TRP A 176 -6.52 -11.26 17.74
N SER A 177 -6.26 -12.53 17.39
CA SER A 177 -4.97 -13.16 17.67
C SER A 177 -3.80 -12.44 16.98
N GLY A 178 -4.03 -11.80 15.83
CA GLY A 178 -3.04 -10.95 15.18
C GLY A 178 -2.73 -9.66 15.95
N ILE A 179 -3.76 -9.04 16.57
CA ILE A 179 -3.60 -7.89 17.45
C ILE A 179 -2.80 -8.29 18.70
N GLU A 180 -3.18 -9.36 19.37
CA GLU A 180 -2.51 -9.86 20.58
C GLU A 180 -1.04 -10.22 20.31
N ALA A 181 -0.72 -10.76 19.13
CA ALA A 181 0.67 -11.07 18.75
C ALA A 181 1.53 -9.83 18.47
N ALA A 182 0.92 -8.66 18.28
CA ALA A 182 1.61 -7.42 17.94
C ALA A 182 1.81 -6.47 19.15
N GLU A 183 1.20 -6.77 20.30
CA GLU A 183 1.50 -6.12 21.59
C GLU A 183 2.90 -6.52 22.12
#